data_AF-A0A5B9WFM8-F1
#
_entry.id   AF-A0A5B9WFM8-F1
#
_cell.length_a   1.000
_cell.length_b   1.000
_cell.length_c   1.000
_cell.angle_alpha   90.00
_cell.angle_beta   90.00
_cell.angle_gamma   90.00
#
_symmetry.space_group_name_H-M   'P 1'
#
loop_
_entity.id
_entity.type
_entity.pdbx_description
1 polymer ?
#
loop_
_entity_poly.entity_id
_entity_poly.type
_entity_poly.pdbx_seq_one_letter_code
_entity_poly.pdbx_strand_id
1 'polypeptide(L)' 'MMSYPPRTDAIFKASATPPRGASPLIFADGVLCRLRTWTEDEWLALTASDRPMRYVHAPGLGYVGAVRVEPME' A
#
# COMPACT_ATOMS: atom_id res chain seq x y z
N MET A 1 17.62 9.68 -39.44
CA MET A 1 17.99 9.24 -38.08
C MET A 1 16.91 9.76 -37.15
N MET A 2 15.89 8.95 -36.85
CA MET A 2 14.73 9.36 -36.04
C MET A 2 14.95 8.91 -34.60
N SER A 3 15.14 9.86 -33.69
CA SER A 3 15.20 9.62 -32.25
C SER A 3 13.78 9.46 -31.70
N TYR A 4 13.45 8.27 -31.22
CA TYR A 4 12.24 8.06 -30.44
C TYR A 4 12.48 8.55 -29.00
N PRO A 5 11.51 9.24 -28.35
CA PRO A 5 11.63 9.56 -26.93
C PRO A 5 11.59 8.26 -26.11
N PRO A 6 12.35 8.16 -25.00
CA PRO A 6 12.23 7.03 -24.11
C PRO A 6 10.81 7.01 -23.54
N ARG A 7 10.05 5.98 -23.92
CA ARG A 7 8.72 5.69 -23.39
C ARG A 7 8.87 5.63 -21.87
N THR A 8 8.31 6.62 -21.16
CA THR A 8 8.25 6.67 -19.69
C THR A 8 7.27 5.63 -19.13
N ASP A 9 7.08 4.53 -19.85
CA ASP A 9 6.37 3.32 -19.45
C ASP A 9 7.35 2.41 -18.69
N ALA A 10 8.20 3.01 -17.85
CA ALA A 10 9.11 2.30 -16.97
C ALA A 10 8.28 1.64 -15.87
N ILE A 11 7.56 0.59 -16.27
CA ILE A 11 7.52 -0.70 -15.60
C ILE A 11 7.26 -0.53 -14.11
N PHE A 12 6.03 -0.14 -13.78
CA PHE A 12 5.41 -0.67 -12.57
C PHE A 12 5.06 -2.14 -12.86
N LYS A 13 6.08 -3.00 -13.00
CA LYS A 13 5.89 -4.46 -12.91
C LYS A 13 5.56 -4.76 -11.45
N ALA A 14 4.31 -4.52 -11.07
CA ALA A 14 3.67 -5.34 -10.05
C ALA A 14 3.36 -6.71 -10.67
N SER A 15 4.38 -7.40 -11.19
CA SER A 15 4.28 -8.78 -11.65
C SER A 15 4.57 -9.70 -10.48
N ALA A 16 3.74 -9.58 -9.46
CA ALA A 16 3.50 -10.61 -8.48
C ALA A 16 2.06 -10.38 -8.07
N THR A 17 1.13 -11.18 -8.60
CA THR A 17 -0.13 -11.38 -7.89
C THR A 17 0.27 -11.78 -6.49
N PRO A 18 0.06 -10.94 -5.45
CA PRO A 18 0.43 -11.34 -4.11
C PRO A 18 -0.30 -12.66 -3.83
N PRO A 19 0.35 -13.64 -3.16
CA PRO A 19 -0.36 -14.85 -2.76
C PRO A 19 -1.67 -14.43 -2.10
N ARG A 20 -2.78 -15.09 -2.42
CA ARG A 20 -4.11 -14.70 -1.89
C ARG A 20 -3.99 -14.51 -0.37
N GLY A 21 -4.12 -13.26 0.10
CA GLY A 21 -3.97 -12.89 1.50
C GLY A 21 -2.66 -12.19 1.91
N ALA A 22 -1.68 -12.03 1.02
CA ALA A 22 -0.47 -11.27 1.32
C ALA A 22 -0.69 -9.77 1.07
N SER A 23 -0.74 -9.02 2.15
CA SER A 23 -0.71 -7.56 2.14
C SER A 23 0.56 -7.04 1.45
N PRO A 24 0.45 -6.19 0.41
CA PRO A 24 1.62 -5.69 -0.29
C PRO A 24 2.53 -4.87 0.64
N LEU A 25 3.84 -5.06 0.48
CA LEU A 25 4.86 -4.24 1.13
C LEU A 25 5.21 -3.07 0.22
N ILE A 26 5.33 -1.88 0.79
CA ILE A 26 5.70 -0.64 0.09
C ILE A 26 6.80 0.07 0.89
N PHE A 27 7.67 0.81 0.19
CA PHE A 27 8.55 1.77 0.83
C PHE A 27 7.90 3.15 0.78
N ALA A 28 7.63 3.74 1.93
CA ALA A 28 7.05 5.08 2.07
C ALA A 28 7.96 5.92 2.97
N ASP A 29 8.44 7.06 2.46
CA ASP A 29 9.35 7.97 3.18
C ASP A 29 10.59 7.28 3.77
N GLY A 30 11.16 6.32 3.03
CA GLY A 30 12.35 5.55 3.46
C GLY A 30 12.06 4.45 4.49
N VAL A 31 10.79 4.22 4.82
CA VAL A 31 10.38 3.17 5.77
C VAL A 31 9.64 2.06 5.04
N LEU A 32 9.95 0.80 5.37
CA LEU A 32 9.21 -0.36 4.89
C LEU A 32 7.87 -0.45 5.63
N CYS A 33 6.79 -0.41 4.86
CA CYS A 33 5.42 -0.45 5.35
C CYS A 33 4.65 -1.59 4.69
N ARG A 34 3.67 -2.14 5.42
CA ARG A 34 2.68 -3.08 4.91
C ARG A 34 1.37 -2.34 4.69
N LEU A 35 0.82 -2.46 3.49
CA LEU A 35 -0.51 -1.94 3.19
C LEU A 35 -1.56 -2.86 3.81
N ARG A 36 -2.41 -2.28 4.64
CA ARG A 36 -3.56 -2.98 5.21
C ARG A 36 -4.84 -2.31 4.74
N THR A 37 -5.84 -3.13 4.50
CA THR A 37 -7.19 -2.72 4.14
C THR A 37 -8.09 -3.01 5.34
N TRP A 38 -9.01 -2.09 5.61
CA TRP A 38 -10.07 -2.24 6.59
C TRP A 38 -11.38 -1.95 5.89
N THR A 39 -12.41 -2.73 6.17
CA THR A 39 -13.78 -2.35 5.85
C THR A 39 -14.21 -1.11 6.64
N GLU A 40 -15.34 -0.51 6.27
CA GLU A 40 -15.90 0.64 6.99
C GLU A 40 -16.09 0.35 8.49
N ASP A 41 -16.65 -0.81 8.82
CA ASP A 41 -16.91 -1.23 10.19
C ASP A 41 -15.61 -1.45 10.98
N GLU A 42 -14.65 -2.18 10.38
CA GLU A 42 -13.34 -2.41 10.99
C GLU A 42 -12.61 -1.09 11.27
N TRP A 43 -12.66 -0.13 10.34
CA TRP A 43 -12.02 1.17 10.51
C TRP A 43 -12.66 2.01 11.64
N LEU A 44 -13.98 1.93 11.77
CA LEU A 44 -14.71 2.59 12.86
C LEU A 44 -14.42 1.94 14.22
N ALA A 45 -14.17 0.63 14.24
CA ALA A 45 -13.79 -0.12 15.45
C ALA A 45 -12.32 0.12 15.88
N LEU A 46 -11.44 0.60 15.00
CA LEU A 46 -10.05 0.91 15.36
C LEU A 46 -9.98 2.08 16.35
N THR A 47 -9.12 1.92 17.36
CA THR A 47 -8.73 3.05 18.21
C THR A 47 -7.90 4.05 17.41
N ALA A 48 -7.88 5.32 17.83
CA ALA A 48 -7.10 6.35 17.15
C ALA A 48 -5.59 6.02 17.08
N SER A 49 -5.08 5.27 18.06
CA SER A 49 -3.67 4.83 18.12
C SER A 49 -3.34 3.72 17.12
N ASP A 50 -4.32 2.89 16.76
CA ASP A 50 -4.14 1.81 15.79
C ASP A 50 -4.31 2.27 14.34
N ARG A 51 -4.82 3.48 14.12
CA ARG A 51 -4.98 4.04 12.78
C ARG A 51 -3.61 4.39 12.18
N PRO A 52 -3.32 3.95 10.96
CA PRO A 52 -2.08 4.31 10.29
C PRO A 52 -1.99 5.83 10.08
N MET A 53 -0.79 6.37 10.19
CA MET A 53 -0.53 7.81 10.02
C MET A 53 -0.90 8.32 8.62
N ARG A 54 -0.89 7.43 7.61
CA ARG A 54 -1.34 7.70 6.25
C ARG A 54 -2.36 6.66 5.83
N TYR A 55 -3.55 7.13 5.44
CA TYR A 55 -4.63 6.32 4.91
C TYR A 55 -5.41 7.06 3.82
N VAL A 56 -6.10 6.29 3.00
CA VAL A 56 -7.04 6.74 1.97
C VAL A 56 -8.33 5.96 2.15
N HIS A 57 -9.46 6.66 2.07
CA HIS A 57 -10.76 6.02 1.93
C HIS A 57 -11.02 5.73 0.45
N ALA A 58 -11.23 4.46 0.13
CA ALA A 58 -11.53 3.94 -1.19
C ALA A 58 -13.00 3.47 -1.22
N PRO A 59 -13.91 4.24 -1.85
CA PRO A 59 -15.34 3.91 -1.89
C PRO A 59 -15.58 2.50 -2.42
N GLY A 60 -16.35 1.69 -1.67
CA GLY A 60 -16.65 0.30 -2.00
C GLY A 60 -15.58 -0.72 -1.56
N LEU A 61 -14.39 -0.28 -1.16
CA LEU A 61 -13.32 -1.12 -0.61
C LEU A 61 -13.09 -0.89 0.89
N GLY A 62 -13.38 0.33 1.38
CA GLY A 62 -13.16 0.75 2.75
C GLY A 62 -11.93 1.67 2.89
N TYR A 63 -11.15 1.48 3.94
CA TYR A 63 -9.95 2.25 4.22
C TYR A 63 -8.69 1.46 3.89
N VAL A 64 -7.72 2.12 3.27
CA VAL A 64 -6.41 1.55 2.94
C VAL A 64 -5.33 2.40 3.57
N GLY A 65 -4.39 1.80 4.29
CA GLY A 65 -3.34 2.55 4.96
C GLY A 65 -2.05 1.77 5.13
N ALA A 66 -0.97 2.52 5.32
CA ALA A 66 0.38 1.99 5.44
C ALA A 66 0.77 1.85 6.91
N VAL A 67 1.01 0.61 7.34
CA VAL A 67 1.47 0.30 8.70
C VAL A 67 2.96 -0.03 8.64
N ARG A 68 3.78 0.58 9.50
CA ARG A 68 5.22 0.28 9.55
C ARG A 68 5.42 -1.20 9.87
N VAL A 69 6.35 -1.83 9.16
CA VAL A 69 6.80 -3.18 9.50
C VAL A 69 8.01 -3.02 10.39
N GLU A 70 7.89 -3.41 11.65
CA GLU A 70 9.07 -3.52 12.50
C GLU A 70 9.96 -4.63 11.91
N PRO A 71 11.27 -4.39 11.72
CA PRO A 71 12.18 -5.46 11.36
C PRO A 71 12.10 -6.51 12.48
N MET A 72 11.70 -7.72 12.11
CA MET A 72 11.76 -8.87 12.99
C MET A 72 13.24 -9.14 13.25
N GLU A 73 13.72 -8.92 14.48
CA GLU A 73 15.07 -9.33 14.91
C GLU A 73 15.27 -10.84 14.75
#